data_AF-A0A2N1MV18-F1
#
_entry.id   AF-A0A2N1MV18-F1
#
_cell.length_a   1.000
_cell.length_b   1.000
_cell.length_c   1.000
_cell.angle_alpha   90.00
_cell.angle_beta   90.00
_cell.angle_gamma   90.00
#
_symmetry.space_group_name_H-M   'P 1'
#
loop_
_entity.id
_entity.type
_entity.pdbx_description
1 polymer ?
#
loop_
_entity_poly.entity_id
_entity_poly.type
_entity_poly.pdbx_seq_one_letter_code
_entity_poly.pdbx_strand_id
1 'polypeptide(L)'
;MSYNNKCNKRIRSGSPDNYEEEYIALILDDSSNICEKENEKNIEAEQINKRILVNIDNSEDSEEEMEIKLHVGQSFQTWLDAEKFLNQYSLKEGFSIRRKRTEKLVENGIEIIRKITWECCCAGKYQAKKVINPENQRNKKSKCTDCQWHVNGNLPKSSSNISFTTVINEHNHQMIPSPSATIAKHRKLDEDIIEFINFYVLHGTTGARNIKNLLNGQFPGRNINQKNLYNAIQMAKKNLAICQNYDASDMLQYLYSQKAEDSRWFIETKFDGPERRLCGLIWMSPDQQHAWTRYHDVIFFDTTS
;
A
#
# COMPACT_ATOMS: atom_id res chain seq x y z
N MET A 1 -56.51 -48.97 35.01
CA MET A 1 -57.28 -47.92 34.31
C MET A 1 -56.27 -46.99 33.66
N SER A 2 -55.60 -47.39 32.57
CA SER A 2 -56.16 -47.66 31.24
C SER A 2 -56.63 -46.38 30.56
N TYR A 3 -55.78 -45.79 29.72
CA TYR A 3 -56.22 -45.05 28.54
C TYR A 3 -55.46 -45.53 27.31
N ASN A 4 -56.19 -45.68 26.21
CA ASN A 4 -55.83 -46.49 25.06
C ASN A 4 -55.27 -45.68 23.89
N ASN A 5 -54.51 -46.36 23.03
CA ASN A 5 -54.07 -45.89 21.72
C ASN A 5 -55.18 -45.91 20.64
N LYS A 6 -54.90 -45.25 19.49
CA LYS A 6 -55.63 -45.22 18.20
C LYS A 6 -56.86 -44.29 18.19
N CYS A 7 -57.16 -43.48 17.17
CA CYS A 7 -56.58 -43.25 15.81
C CYS A 7 -56.91 -41.78 15.37
N ASN A 8 -56.66 -41.21 14.17
CA ASN A 8 -56.33 -41.72 12.82
C ASN A 8 -55.59 -40.66 11.93
N LYS A 9 -55.39 -40.98 10.64
CA LYS A 9 -54.73 -40.24 9.54
C LYS A 9 -55.31 -38.88 9.09
N ARG A 10 -54.43 -37.97 8.62
CA ARG A 10 -54.38 -37.48 7.21
C ARG A 10 -53.05 -36.78 6.86
N ILE A 11 -52.72 -36.70 5.56
CA ILE A 11 -51.42 -36.27 4.98
C ILE A 11 -51.64 -35.07 4.04
N ARG A 12 -50.60 -34.22 3.89
CA ARG A 12 -50.24 -33.26 2.80
C ARG A 12 -50.13 -31.80 3.27
N SER A 13 -49.25 -30.92 2.82
CA SER A 13 -47.95 -30.90 2.11
C SER A 13 -47.77 -29.45 1.61
N GLY A 14 -46.61 -28.82 1.76
CA GLY A 14 -46.33 -27.48 1.23
C GLY A 14 -44.84 -27.15 1.23
N SER A 15 -44.32 -26.62 0.11
CA SER A 15 -42.88 -26.34 -0.12
C SER A 15 -42.51 -24.90 0.26
N PRO A 16 -41.23 -24.61 0.58
CA PRO A 16 -40.72 -23.24 0.73
C PRO A 16 -39.60 -22.92 -0.29
N ASP A 17 -39.97 -22.64 -1.54
CA ASP A 17 -39.03 -22.25 -2.61
C ASP A 17 -39.35 -20.82 -3.09
N ASN A 18 -38.71 -19.79 -2.51
CA ASN A 18 -38.74 -18.41 -3.06
C ASN A 18 -37.64 -17.46 -2.50
N TYR A 19 -36.44 -17.95 -2.17
CA TYR A 19 -35.38 -17.12 -1.56
C TYR A 19 -34.09 -17.00 -2.39
N GLU A 20 -33.93 -17.75 -3.49
CA GLU A 20 -32.72 -17.69 -4.33
C GLU A 20 -32.84 -16.66 -5.47
N GLU A 21 -34.04 -16.40 -5.98
CA GLU A 21 -34.23 -15.50 -7.15
C GLU A 21 -34.00 -14.01 -6.83
N GLU A 22 -34.34 -13.54 -5.62
CA GLU A 22 -34.12 -12.13 -5.21
C GLU A 22 -32.63 -11.77 -5.05
N TYR A 23 -31.75 -12.74 -4.76
CA TYR A 23 -30.32 -12.48 -4.55
C TYR A 23 -29.54 -12.35 -5.87
N ILE A 24 -29.98 -13.07 -6.91
CA ILE A 24 -29.34 -13.08 -8.23
C ILE A 24 -29.56 -11.75 -8.98
N ALA A 25 -30.76 -11.16 -8.84
CA ALA A 25 -31.11 -9.90 -9.51
C ALA A 25 -30.26 -8.69 -9.06
N LEU A 26 -29.70 -8.72 -7.84
CA LEU A 26 -28.86 -7.64 -7.30
C LEU A 26 -27.41 -7.66 -7.79
N ILE A 27 -26.96 -8.75 -8.44
CA ILE A 27 -25.55 -8.96 -8.83
C ILE A 27 -25.33 -8.68 -10.33
N LEU A 28 -26.37 -8.79 -11.15
CA LEU A 28 -26.26 -8.76 -12.62
C LEU A 28 -26.00 -7.36 -13.22
N ASP A 29 -26.31 -6.26 -12.51
CA ASP A 29 -26.13 -4.89 -13.02
C ASP A 29 -24.66 -4.40 -13.01
N ASP A 30 -23.79 -4.93 -12.12
CA ASP A 30 -22.38 -4.49 -12.01
C ASP A 30 -21.41 -5.27 -12.94
N SER A 31 -21.76 -6.49 -13.35
CA SER A 31 -20.87 -7.42 -14.06
C SER A 31 -20.43 -6.93 -15.45
N SER A 32 -21.34 -6.24 -16.16
CA SER A 32 -21.14 -5.83 -17.56
C SER A 32 -20.08 -4.73 -17.74
N ASN A 33 -19.67 -4.05 -16.68
CA ASN A 33 -18.76 -2.90 -16.73
C ASN A 33 -17.27 -3.27 -16.48
N ILE A 34 -16.95 -4.55 -16.27
CA ILE A 34 -15.62 -5.01 -15.83
C ILE A 34 -14.81 -5.59 -17.00
N CYS A 35 -15.40 -6.48 -17.80
CA CYS A 35 -14.70 -7.26 -18.84
C CYS A 35 -14.03 -6.40 -19.93
N GLU A 36 -14.69 -5.35 -20.43
CA GLU A 36 -14.11 -4.46 -21.45
C GLU A 36 -12.90 -3.66 -20.90
N LYS A 37 -12.90 -3.31 -19.61
CA LYS A 37 -11.84 -2.51 -18.98
C LYS A 37 -10.55 -3.27 -18.69
N GLU A 38 -10.55 -4.59 -18.72
CA GLU A 38 -9.32 -5.38 -18.48
C GLU A 38 -8.52 -5.61 -19.76
N ASN A 39 -9.20 -5.74 -20.91
CA ASN A 39 -8.54 -5.93 -22.20
C ASN A 39 -7.85 -4.65 -22.70
N GLU A 40 -8.47 -3.47 -22.53
CA GLU A 40 -7.83 -2.20 -22.88
C GLU A 40 -6.57 -1.92 -22.04
N LYS A 41 -6.62 -2.19 -20.72
CA LYS A 41 -5.48 -1.99 -19.81
C LYS A 41 -4.27 -2.87 -20.15
N ASN A 42 -4.48 -4.11 -20.57
CA ASN A 42 -3.39 -5.00 -20.97
C ASN A 42 -2.69 -4.52 -22.24
N ILE A 43 -3.44 -3.96 -23.20
CA ILE A 43 -2.88 -3.41 -24.45
C ILE A 43 -2.13 -2.09 -24.18
N GLU A 44 -2.63 -1.23 -23.29
CA GLU A 44 -1.89 -0.03 -22.87
C GLU A 44 -0.59 -0.39 -22.13
N ALA A 45 -0.61 -1.39 -21.23
CA ALA A 45 0.57 -1.80 -20.46
C ALA A 45 1.74 -2.27 -21.35
N GLU A 46 1.47 -3.06 -22.40
CA GLU A 46 2.53 -3.46 -23.36
C GLU A 46 3.08 -2.28 -24.17
N GLN A 47 2.24 -1.31 -24.51
CA GLN A 47 2.67 -0.11 -25.25
C GLN A 47 3.49 0.84 -24.37
N ILE A 48 3.15 0.97 -23.09
CA ILE A 48 3.91 1.72 -22.08
C ILE A 48 5.29 1.08 -21.89
N ASN A 49 5.37 -0.25 -21.74
CA ASN A 49 6.65 -0.96 -21.60
C ASN A 49 7.57 -0.76 -22.81
N LYS A 50 7.03 -0.75 -24.04
CA LYS A 50 7.80 -0.41 -25.26
C LYS A 50 8.26 1.04 -25.29
N ARG A 51 7.48 2.01 -24.79
CA ARG A 51 7.90 3.42 -24.66
C ARG A 51 9.01 3.61 -23.61
N ILE A 52 8.92 2.91 -22.49
CA ILE A 52 9.93 2.99 -21.41
C ILE A 52 11.29 2.49 -21.92
N LEU A 53 11.33 1.37 -22.65
CA LEU A 53 12.57 0.79 -23.18
C LEU A 53 13.29 1.67 -24.21
N VAL A 54 12.57 2.51 -24.96
CA VAL A 54 13.15 3.39 -26.00
C VAL A 54 13.69 4.71 -25.43
N ASN A 55 13.19 5.15 -24.26
CA ASN A 55 13.59 6.43 -23.66
C ASN A 55 14.88 6.36 -22.81
N ILE A 56 15.51 5.19 -22.67
CA ILE A 56 16.68 4.99 -21.78
C ILE A 56 17.99 5.50 -22.42
N ASP A 57 18.06 5.64 -23.74
CA ASP A 57 19.32 5.91 -24.47
C ASP A 57 19.60 7.41 -24.78
N ASN A 58 18.83 8.38 -24.28
CA ASN A 58 19.03 9.81 -24.60
C ASN A 58 18.73 10.80 -23.46
N SER A 59 19.47 10.71 -22.36
CA SER A 59 19.67 11.86 -21.46
C SER A 59 21.02 11.77 -20.72
N GLU A 60 22.11 12.13 -21.39
CA GLU A 60 23.35 12.54 -20.73
C GLU A 60 23.15 13.92 -20.07
N ASP A 61 22.34 13.97 -19.01
CA ASP A 61 22.18 15.18 -18.21
C ASP A 61 23.35 15.25 -17.21
N SER A 62 24.30 16.16 -17.46
CA SER A 62 25.44 16.37 -16.58
C SER A 62 24.97 17.00 -15.26
N GLU A 63 24.94 16.21 -14.19
CA GLU A 63 24.58 16.67 -12.84
C GLU A 63 25.58 17.72 -12.30
N GLU A 64 25.39 18.99 -12.63
CA GLU A 64 25.93 20.08 -11.84
C GLU A 64 25.26 20.05 -10.45
N GLU A 65 26.02 19.72 -9.40
CA GLU A 65 25.51 19.67 -8.02
C GLU A 65 24.98 21.04 -7.58
N MET A 66 23.68 21.26 -7.78
CA MET A 66 23.01 22.51 -7.42
C MET A 66 23.14 22.77 -5.91
N GLU A 67 23.85 23.84 -5.55
CA GLU A 67 24.25 24.09 -4.16
C GLU A 67 23.03 24.48 -3.31
N ILE A 68 22.44 23.50 -2.61
CA ILE A 68 21.27 23.68 -1.73
C ILE A 68 21.56 24.69 -0.61
N LYS A 69 21.11 25.93 -0.79
CA LYS A 69 21.24 27.03 0.17
C LYS A 69 19.90 27.34 0.85
N LEU A 70 19.89 27.30 2.18
CA LEU A 70 18.75 27.70 3.00
C LEU A 70 18.83 29.19 3.33
N HIS A 71 17.80 29.96 2.98
CA HIS A 71 17.75 31.41 3.27
C HIS A 71 16.34 31.92 3.59
N VAL A 72 16.26 33.11 4.20
CA VAL A 72 15.00 33.83 4.44
C VAL A 72 14.43 34.33 3.10
N GLY A 73 13.11 34.32 2.95
CA GLY A 73 12.39 34.72 1.75
C GLY A 73 12.24 33.64 0.68
N GLN A 74 12.94 32.51 0.81
CA GLN A 74 12.76 31.34 -0.07
C GLN A 74 11.31 30.87 -0.05
N SER A 75 10.73 30.58 -1.21
CA SER A 75 9.29 30.35 -1.37
C SER A 75 8.93 29.05 -2.10
N PHE A 76 7.74 28.53 -1.78
CA PHE A 76 7.27 27.21 -2.20
C PHE A 76 5.77 27.23 -2.48
N GLN A 77 5.31 26.40 -3.42
CA GLN A 77 3.89 26.29 -3.76
C GLN A 77 3.09 25.49 -2.73
N THR A 78 3.71 24.48 -2.09
CA THR A 78 3.06 23.66 -1.06
C THR A 78 3.92 23.49 0.19
N TRP A 79 3.27 23.16 1.31
CA TRP A 79 3.94 22.82 2.56
C TRP A 79 4.75 21.52 2.46
N LEU A 80 4.38 20.64 1.52
CA LEU A 80 5.11 19.42 1.23
C LEU A 80 6.45 19.73 0.56
N ASP A 81 6.48 20.65 -0.40
CA ASP A 81 7.72 21.02 -1.12
C ASP A 81 8.70 21.78 -0.23
N ALA A 82 8.18 22.69 0.61
CA ALA A 82 8.95 23.34 1.66
C ALA A 82 9.59 22.31 2.62
N GLU A 83 8.85 21.27 3.02
CA GLU A 83 9.39 20.22 3.90
C GLU A 83 10.32 19.24 3.17
N LYS A 84 10.08 18.92 1.89
CA LYS A 84 11.00 18.16 1.03
C LYS A 84 12.36 18.86 0.95
N PHE A 85 12.35 20.15 0.61
CA PHE A 85 13.56 20.99 0.57
C PHE A 85 14.31 20.97 1.91
N LEU A 86 13.63 21.22 3.04
CA LEU A 86 14.28 21.19 4.36
C LEU A 86 14.79 19.79 4.74
N ASN A 87 14.14 18.72 4.28
CA ASN A 87 14.65 17.36 4.49
C ASN A 87 15.94 17.13 3.68
N GLN A 88 15.97 17.50 2.39
CA GLN A 88 17.15 17.42 1.51
C GLN A 88 18.31 18.25 2.09
N TYR A 89 18.06 19.50 2.49
CA TYR A 89 19.03 20.35 3.18
C TYR A 89 19.57 19.65 4.45
N SER A 90 18.70 19.16 5.33
CA SER A 90 19.14 18.48 6.56
C SER A 90 19.87 17.15 6.31
N LEU A 91 19.60 16.48 5.18
CA LEU A 91 20.30 15.29 4.72
C LEU A 91 21.71 15.63 4.25
N LYS A 92 21.90 16.71 3.49
CA LYS A 92 23.22 17.22 3.08
C LYS A 92 24.06 17.68 4.28
N GLU A 93 23.47 18.51 5.15
CA GLU A 93 24.14 19.08 6.33
C GLU A 93 24.32 18.09 7.50
N GLY A 94 23.73 16.90 7.42
CA GLY A 94 23.95 15.82 8.40
C GLY A 94 23.19 15.93 9.72
N PHE A 95 21.99 16.48 9.72
CA PHE A 95 21.06 16.43 10.84
C PHE A 95 19.67 15.94 10.40
N SER A 96 18.65 16.15 11.22
CA SER A 96 17.27 15.89 10.81
C SER A 96 16.28 16.80 11.52
N ILE A 97 15.22 17.18 10.81
CA ILE A 97 14.21 18.10 11.30
C ILE A 97 12.93 17.41 11.79
N ARG A 98 12.23 18.07 12.71
CA ARG A 98 10.85 17.76 13.13
C ARG A 98 9.98 19.02 13.05
N ARG A 99 8.68 18.86 12.82
CA ARG A 99 7.71 19.95 13.02
C ARG A 99 7.56 20.21 14.53
N LYS A 100 7.73 21.46 14.96
CA LYS A 100 7.55 21.94 16.34
C LYS A 100 6.12 22.42 16.58
N ARG A 101 5.61 23.24 15.65
CA ARG A 101 4.32 23.93 15.74
C ARG A 101 3.70 23.97 14.34
N THR A 102 2.39 23.81 14.28
CA THR A 102 1.57 24.04 13.09
C THR A 102 0.45 24.96 13.51
N GLU A 103 0.32 26.13 12.89
CA GLU A 103 -0.83 27.03 13.08
C GLU A 103 -1.80 26.84 11.93
N LYS A 104 -3.04 26.49 12.26
CA LYS A 104 -4.16 26.43 11.33
C LYS A 104 -5.08 27.63 11.55
N LEU A 105 -5.79 28.02 10.50
CA LEU A 105 -6.89 28.96 10.55
C LEU A 105 -8.06 28.38 9.76
N VAL A 106 -9.28 28.50 10.28
CA VAL A 106 -10.50 28.13 9.54
C VAL A 106 -10.96 29.35 8.76
N GLU A 107 -11.07 29.22 7.43
CA GLU A 107 -11.64 30.23 6.55
C GLU A 107 -12.71 29.55 5.69
N ASN A 108 -13.93 30.08 5.68
CA ASN A 108 -15.09 29.51 4.97
C ASN A 108 -15.36 28.02 5.28
N GLY A 109 -15.08 27.58 6.52
CA GLY A 109 -15.22 26.18 6.96
C GLY A 109 -14.04 25.27 6.59
N ILE A 110 -13.04 25.76 5.86
CA ILE A 110 -11.86 24.99 5.44
C ILE A 110 -10.68 25.28 6.38
N GLU A 111 -10.03 24.23 6.90
CA GLU A 111 -8.78 24.37 7.66
C GLU A 111 -7.59 24.65 6.73
N ILE A 112 -7.00 25.84 6.84
CA ILE A 112 -5.81 26.24 6.11
C ILE A 112 -4.62 26.29 7.07
N ILE A 113 -3.54 25.55 6.77
CA ILE A 113 -2.27 25.68 7.50
C ILE A 113 -1.64 27.03 7.12
N ARG A 114 -1.50 27.92 8.11
CA ARG A 114 -0.95 29.27 7.94
C ARG A 114 0.51 29.37 8.35
N LYS A 115 0.98 28.60 9.34
CA LYS A 115 2.40 28.55 9.72
C LYS A 115 2.86 27.15 10.08
N ILE A 116 4.12 26.84 9.77
CA ILE A 116 4.82 25.68 10.32
C ILE A 116 6.19 26.14 10.84
N THR A 117 6.53 25.73 12.05
CA THR A 117 7.91 25.83 12.57
C THR A 117 8.54 24.45 12.49
N TRP A 118 9.68 24.34 11.81
CA TRP A 118 10.55 23.17 11.86
C TRP A 118 11.75 23.45 12.75
N GLU A 119 12.19 22.46 13.53
CA GLU A 119 13.36 22.56 14.39
C GLU A 119 14.24 21.31 14.28
N CYS A 120 15.49 21.40 14.71
CA CYS A 120 16.38 20.24 14.75
C CYS A 120 15.83 19.15 15.69
N CYS A 121 16.03 17.89 15.34
CA CYS A 121 15.72 16.74 16.19
C CYS A 121 16.40 16.78 17.57
N CYS A 122 17.50 17.53 17.71
CA CYS A 122 18.25 17.76 18.94
C CYS A 122 17.77 19.01 19.73
N ALA A 123 16.75 19.73 19.25
CA ALA A 123 16.21 20.92 19.91
C ALA A 123 15.49 20.60 21.23
N GLY A 124 15.50 21.59 22.13
CA GLY A 124 14.94 21.53 23.48
C GLY A 124 15.80 20.77 24.49
N LYS A 125 15.42 20.86 25.77
CA LYS A 125 16.10 20.18 26.89
C LYS A 125 15.46 18.83 27.18
N TYR A 126 16.26 17.83 27.56
CA TYR A 126 15.73 16.55 28.02
C TYR A 126 15.03 16.71 29.37
N GLN A 127 13.75 16.33 29.43
CA GLN A 127 13.02 16.17 30.68
C GLN A 127 12.93 14.68 31.02
N ALA A 128 13.47 14.30 32.18
CA ALA A 128 13.47 12.92 32.62
C ALA A 128 12.05 12.45 32.97
N LYS A 129 11.49 11.56 32.14
CA LYS A 129 10.25 10.84 32.48
C LYS A 129 10.58 9.75 33.49
N LYS A 130 10.32 9.99 34.77
CA LYS A 130 10.39 8.97 35.82
C LYS A 130 9.36 7.88 35.51
N VAL A 131 9.80 6.64 35.36
CA VAL A 131 8.93 5.47 35.21
C VAL A 131 8.68 4.90 36.60
N ILE A 132 7.44 4.52 36.91
CA ILE A 132 7.07 4.07 38.26
C ILE A 132 7.77 2.75 38.64
N ASN A 133 7.89 1.80 37.70
CA ASN A 133 8.75 0.63 37.87
C ASN A 133 10.16 0.93 37.29
N PRO A 134 11.24 0.90 38.10
CA PRO A 134 12.62 1.07 37.63
C PRO A 134 13.07 0.07 36.56
N GLU A 135 12.54 -1.16 36.56
CA GLU A 135 12.91 -2.20 35.59
C GLU A 135 12.50 -1.83 34.15
N ASN A 136 11.43 -1.04 34.02
CA ASN A 136 10.96 -0.52 32.74
C ASN A 136 11.74 0.73 32.27
N GLN A 137 12.70 1.23 33.06
CA GLN A 137 13.49 2.41 32.72
C GLN A 137 14.59 2.07 31.71
N ARG A 138 14.32 2.36 30.42
CA ARG A 138 15.32 2.24 29.36
C ARG A 138 16.41 3.30 29.53
N ASN A 139 17.63 2.88 29.88
CA ASN A 139 18.84 3.71 30.00
C ASN A 139 19.34 4.22 28.64
N LYS A 140 18.55 5.06 27.98
CA LYS A 140 18.90 5.69 26.69
C LYS A 140 19.29 7.14 26.92
N LYS A 141 20.55 7.49 26.58
CA LYS A 141 21.01 8.88 26.51
C LYS A 141 20.11 9.68 25.56
N SER A 142 19.69 10.86 25.98
CA SER A 142 18.91 11.76 25.12
C SER A 142 19.77 12.28 23.96
N LYS A 143 19.13 12.54 22.82
CA LYS A 143 19.73 13.27 21.69
C LYS A 143 19.54 14.78 21.79
N CYS A 144 18.77 15.26 22.76
CA CYS A 144 18.43 16.67 22.87
C CYS A 144 19.57 17.46 23.53
N THR A 145 20.09 18.45 22.82
CA THR A 145 21.22 19.31 23.21
C THR A 145 20.80 20.77 23.41
N ASP A 146 19.50 21.06 23.39
CA ASP A 146 18.97 22.43 23.32
C ASP A 146 19.43 23.19 22.05
N CYS A 147 19.50 22.47 20.93
CA CYS A 147 19.83 23.04 19.63
C CYS A 147 18.82 24.13 19.21
N GLN A 148 19.33 25.27 18.74
CA GLN A 148 18.52 26.46 18.39
C GLN A 148 18.09 26.49 16.92
N TRP A 149 18.67 25.64 16.06
CA TRP A 149 18.32 25.55 14.64
C TRP A 149 16.81 25.41 14.47
N HIS A 150 16.23 26.34 13.73
CA HIS A 150 14.83 26.30 13.33
C HIS A 150 14.53 27.17 12.11
N VAL A 151 13.46 26.80 11.41
CA VAL A 151 12.90 27.55 10.27
C VAL A 151 11.42 27.79 10.52
N ASN A 152 10.97 29.03 10.34
CA ASN A 152 9.56 29.39 10.35
C ASN A 152 9.08 29.61 8.91
N GLY A 153 8.13 28.79 8.46
CA GLY A 153 7.40 29.02 7.23
C GLY A 153 6.04 29.66 7.51
N ASN A 154 5.60 30.56 6.63
CA ASN A 154 4.32 31.26 6.72
C ASN A 154 3.66 31.32 5.34
N LEU A 155 2.33 31.14 5.29
CA LEU A 155 1.47 31.38 4.12
C LEU A 155 0.64 32.65 4.38
N PRO A 156 1.05 33.81 3.84
CA PRO A 156 0.31 35.07 4.01
C PRO A 156 -1.13 34.97 3.52
N LYS A 157 -2.05 35.79 4.07
CA LYS A 157 -3.41 35.87 3.54
C LYS A 157 -3.48 36.48 2.14
N SER A 158 -2.49 37.30 1.79
CA SER A 158 -2.36 38.03 0.51
C SER A 158 -1.58 37.28 -0.57
N SER A 159 -1.14 36.04 -0.32
CA SER A 159 -0.31 35.28 -1.27
C SER A 159 -0.72 33.81 -1.30
N SER A 160 -0.58 33.19 -2.47
CA SER A 160 -0.69 31.74 -2.69
C SER A 160 0.55 30.97 -2.22
N ASN A 161 1.68 31.64 -1.98
CA ASN A 161 2.97 30.99 -1.80
C ASN A 161 3.41 31.03 -0.34
N ILE A 162 3.98 29.92 0.11
CA ILE A 162 4.62 29.81 1.41
C ILE A 162 6.01 30.43 1.31
N SER A 163 6.47 31.13 2.33
CA SER A 163 7.85 31.61 2.42
C SER A 163 8.47 31.35 3.80
N PHE A 164 9.80 31.15 3.83
CA PHE A 164 10.56 31.11 5.08
C PHE A 164 10.75 32.53 5.62
N THR A 165 10.10 32.85 6.73
CA THR A 165 10.17 34.18 7.38
C THR A 165 11.27 34.28 8.42
N THR A 166 11.82 33.15 8.86
CA THR A 166 12.93 33.09 9.82
C THR A 166 13.73 31.84 9.55
N VAL A 167 15.06 31.98 9.55
CA VAL A 167 16.03 30.88 9.49
C VAL A 167 17.06 31.16 10.58
N ILE A 168 17.17 30.26 11.56
CA ILE A 168 18.31 30.20 12.46
C ILE A 168 19.10 28.95 12.08
N ASN A 169 20.31 29.14 11.56
CA ASN A 169 21.15 28.06 11.02
C ASN A 169 22.28 27.63 11.99
N GLU A 170 22.03 27.74 13.30
CA GLU A 170 23.04 27.49 14.33
C GLU A 170 22.84 26.15 15.04
N HIS A 171 23.91 25.36 15.10
CA HIS A 171 23.94 24.06 15.77
C HIS A 171 24.94 24.03 16.92
N ASN A 172 24.56 23.36 18.01
CA ASN A 172 25.41 23.15 19.18
C ASN A 172 25.79 21.67 19.38
N HIS A 173 25.73 20.89 18.31
CA HIS A 173 26.07 19.47 18.26
C HIS A 173 26.82 19.17 16.96
N GLN A 174 27.61 18.10 16.95
CA GLN A 174 28.24 17.62 15.72
C GLN A 174 27.18 17.14 14.71
N MET A 175 27.50 17.32 13.43
CA MET A 175 26.74 16.73 12.33
C MET A 175 27.12 15.25 12.15
N ILE A 176 26.22 14.48 11.55
CA ILE A 176 26.40 13.04 11.33
C ILE A 176 27.05 12.84 9.94
N PRO A 177 28.23 12.19 9.81
CA PRO A 177 28.91 12.07 8.51
C PRO A 177 28.21 11.19 7.48
N SER A 178 27.30 10.30 7.88
CA SER A 178 26.55 9.42 6.98
C SER A 178 25.06 9.41 7.32
N PRO A 179 24.33 10.49 7.01
CA PRO A 179 22.98 10.72 7.54
C PRO A 179 21.98 9.72 6.99
N SER A 180 22.09 9.38 5.71
CA SER A 180 21.30 8.34 5.03
C SER A 180 21.43 6.97 5.69
N ALA A 181 22.61 6.60 6.20
CA ALA A 181 22.82 5.33 6.89
C ALA A 181 22.39 5.36 8.37
N THR A 182 22.66 6.47 9.07
CA THR A 182 22.52 6.56 10.54
C THR A 182 21.14 7.06 10.98
N ILE A 183 20.60 8.09 10.32
CA ILE A 183 19.39 8.79 10.73
C ILE A 183 18.15 8.03 10.21
N ALA A 184 17.31 7.58 11.14
CA ALA A 184 16.12 6.78 10.79
C ALA A 184 15.12 7.49 9.87
N LYS A 185 15.09 8.84 9.86
CA LYS A 185 14.25 9.63 8.94
C LYS A 185 14.73 9.51 7.49
N HIS A 186 16.04 9.60 7.28
CA HIS A 186 16.71 9.58 5.98
C HIS A 186 16.98 8.17 5.46
N ARG A 187 16.78 7.14 6.29
CA ARG A 187 16.76 5.72 5.89
C ARG A 187 15.46 5.29 5.22
N LYS A 188 14.41 6.13 5.23
CA LYS A 188 13.15 5.77 4.55
C LYS A 188 13.43 5.51 3.07
N LEU A 189 12.73 4.54 2.51
CA LEU A 189 12.68 4.37 1.07
C LEU A 189 11.69 5.41 0.55
N ASP A 190 12.03 6.09 -0.54
CA ASP A 190 11.09 7.01 -1.19
C ASP A 190 10.12 6.20 -2.08
N GLU A 191 9.09 6.88 -2.58
CA GLU A 191 7.95 6.27 -3.28
C GLU A 191 8.39 5.37 -4.46
N ASP A 192 9.37 5.84 -5.22
CA ASP A 192 9.97 5.18 -6.40
C ASP A 192 10.55 3.78 -6.09
N ILE A 193 11.30 3.65 -5.00
CA ILE A 193 11.85 2.36 -4.56
C ILE A 193 10.73 1.47 -4.01
N ILE A 194 9.72 2.04 -3.35
CA ILE A 194 8.60 1.25 -2.82
C ILE A 194 7.78 0.68 -3.99
N GLU A 195 7.50 1.48 -5.01
CA GLU A 195 6.83 1.06 -6.24
C GLU A 195 7.63 0.00 -7.00
N PHE A 196 8.94 0.21 -7.17
CA PHE A 196 9.85 -0.79 -7.77
C PHE A 196 9.83 -2.12 -6.98
N ILE A 197 9.89 -2.08 -5.65
CA ILE A 197 9.80 -3.29 -4.80
C ILE A 197 8.44 -3.97 -4.98
N ASN A 198 7.35 -3.20 -5.01
CA ASN A 198 6.00 -3.74 -5.20
C ASN A 198 5.87 -4.46 -6.57
N PHE A 199 6.36 -3.84 -7.65
CA PHE A 199 6.36 -4.41 -8.99
C PHE A 199 7.07 -5.77 -9.06
N TYR A 200 8.31 -5.87 -8.55
CA TYR A 200 9.03 -7.14 -8.57
C TYR A 200 8.39 -8.21 -7.66
N VAL A 201 7.81 -7.82 -6.52
CA VAL A 201 7.10 -8.76 -5.64
C VAL A 201 5.79 -9.25 -6.27
N LEU A 202 5.07 -8.39 -6.98
CA LEU A 202 3.87 -8.74 -7.77
C LEU A 202 4.21 -9.77 -8.85
N HIS A 203 5.29 -9.55 -9.61
CA HIS A 203 5.79 -10.48 -10.63
C HIS A 203 6.67 -11.61 -10.06
N GLY A 204 6.39 -12.08 -8.83
CA GLY A 204 6.98 -13.29 -8.23
C GLY A 204 8.45 -13.20 -7.78
N THR A 205 9.17 -12.12 -8.11
CA THR A 205 10.55 -11.90 -7.65
C THR A 205 10.56 -11.41 -6.22
N THR A 206 10.60 -12.35 -5.26
CA THR A 206 10.49 -12.01 -3.82
C THR A 206 11.79 -12.16 -3.02
N GLY A 207 12.88 -12.58 -3.66
CA GLY A 207 14.18 -12.73 -3.02
C GLY A 207 14.85 -11.38 -2.74
N ALA A 208 15.05 -11.02 -1.46
CA ALA A 208 15.62 -9.73 -1.07
C ALA A 208 17.01 -9.44 -1.67
N ARG A 209 17.82 -10.48 -1.95
CA ARG A 209 19.11 -10.33 -2.65
C ARG A 209 18.92 -9.90 -4.11
N ASN A 210 17.95 -10.48 -4.81
CA ASN A 210 17.67 -10.20 -6.22
C ASN A 210 17.11 -8.79 -6.36
N ILE A 211 16.11 -8.44 -5.54
CA ILE A 211 15.54 -7.09 -5.50
C ILE A 211 16.62 -6.06 -5.13
N LYS A 212 17.53 -6.35 -4.19
CA LYS A 212 18.66 -5.46 -3.86
C LYS A 212 19.59 -5.23 -5.06
N ASN A 213 19.93 -6.27 -5.80
CA ASN A 213 20.78 -6.14 -6.98
C ASN A 213 20.12 -5.30 -8.08
N LEU A 214 18.82 -5.52 -8.32
CA LEU A 214 18.01 -4.74 -9.27
C LEU A 214 17.93 -3.27 -8.84
N LEU A 215 17.66 -3.00 -7.56
CA LEU A 215 17.63 -1.64 -7.00
C LEU A 215 18.99 -0.94 -7.09
N ASN A 216 20.10 -1.65 -6.89
CA ASN A 216 21.45 -1.08 -7.07
C ASN A 216 21.74 -0.69 -8.53
N GLY A 217 21.14 -1.38 -9.50
CA GLY A 217 21.25 -1.05 -10.93
C GLY A 217 20.36 0.13 -11.33
N GLN A 218 19.10 0.15 -10.85
CA GLN A 218 18.13 1.21 -11.15
C GLN A 218 18.43 2.52 -10.41
N PHE A 219 18.96 2.44 -9.19
CA PHE A 219 19.22 3.58 -8.31
C PHE A 219 20.68 3.57 -7.81
N PRO A 220 21.66 3.81 -8.70
CA PRO A 220 23.07 3.82 -8.33
C PRO A 220 23.37 4.83 -7.21
N GLY A 221 24.36 4.53 -6.36
CA GLY A 221 24.75 5.38 -5.22
C GLY A 221 23.79 5.40 -4.02
N ARG A 222 22.53 4.96 -4.16
CA ARG A 222 21.51 5.06 -3.10
C ARG A 222 21.67 4.00 -2.01
N ASN A 223 21.92 4.43 -0.77
CA ASN A 223 22.16 3.53 0.35
C ASN A 223 20.86 2.92 0.92
N ILE A 224 20.46 1.76 0.38
CA ILE A 224 19.25 1.04 0.80
C ILE A 224 19.56 0.19 2.03
N ASN A 225 18.98 0.58 3.17
CA ASN A 225 19.12 -0.17 4.41
C ASN A 225 18.43 -1.55 4.31
N GLN A 226 19.19 -2.62 4.56
CA GLN A 226 18.72 -4.00 4.42
C GLN A 226 17.45 -4.31 5.24
N LYS A 227 17.31 -3.76 6.46
CA LYS A 227 16.10 -3.99 7.27
C LYS A 227 14.88 -3.30 6.66
N ASN A 228 15.05 -2.11 6.09
CA ASN A 228 13.95 -1.40 5.44
C ASN A 228 13.54 -2.09 4.13
N LEU A 229 14.50 -2.62 3.36
CA LEU A 229 14.23 -3.46 2.20
C LEU A 229 13.41 -4.71 2.58
N TYR A 230 13.84 -5.47 3.60
CA TYR A 230 13.06 -6.61 4.08
C TYR A 230 11.64 -6.22 4.52
N ASN A 231 11.49 -5.13 5.28
CA ASN A 231 10.17 -4.65 5.71
C ASN A 231 9.29 -4.29 4.51
N ALA A 232 9.83 -3.60 3.49
CA ALA A 232 9.10 -3.23 2.29
C ALA A 232 8.66 -4.47 1.49
N ILE A 233 9.55 -5.46 1.29
CA ILE A 233 9.22 -6.73 0.64
C ILE A 233 8.12 -7.48 1.40
N GLN A 234 8.19 -7.54 2.73
CA GLN A 234 7.15 -8.20 3.53
C GLN A 234 5.82 -7.45 3.49
N MET A 235 5.84 -6.12 3.42
CA MET A 235 4.64 -5.31 3.25
C MET A 235 4.02 -5.48 1.86
N ALA A 236 4.84 -5.51 0.81
CA ALA A 236 4.42 -5.82 -0.56
C ALA A 236 3.79 -7.22 -0.66
N LYS A 237 4.42 -8.24 -0.04
CA LYS A 237 3.85 -9.60 0.08
C LYS A 237 2.52 -9.61 0.81
N LYS A 238 2.40 -8.88 1.91
CA LYS A 238 1.14 -8.78 2.66
C LYS A 238 0.05 -8.13 1.83
N ASN A 239 0.38 -7.05 1.10
CA ASN A 239 -0.57 -6.38 0.22
C ASN A 239 -0.99 -7.31 -0.93
N LEU A 240 -0.05 -8.03 -1.54
CA LEU A 240 -0.35 -9.06 -2.53
C LEU A 240 -1.26 -10.16 -1.96
N ALA A 241 -0.99 -10.65 -0.74
CA ALA A 241 -1.86 -11.63 -0.07
C ALA A 241 -3.27 -11.08 0.23
N ILE A 242 -3.40 -9.78 0.52
CA ILE A 242 -4.71 -9.11 0.68
C ILE A 242 -5.43 -8.98 -0.66
N CYS A 243 -4.71 -8.70 -1.75
CA CYS A 243 -5.26 -8.72 -3.12
C CYS A 243 -5.51 -10.15 -3.64
N GLN A 244 -4.86 -11.15 -3.06
CA GLN A 244 -5.10 -12.58 -3.26
C GLN A 244 -6.13 -13.15 -2.28
N ASN A 245 -6.85 -12.30 -1.53
CA ASN A 245 -8.19 -12.64 -1.07
C ASN A 245 -9.16 -12.61 -2.26
N TYR A 246 -8.85 -13.39 -3.30
CA TYR A 246 -9.87 -14.10 -4.06
C TYR A 246 -10.18 -15.32 -3.20
N ASP A 247 -11.14 -15.13 -2.31
CA ASP A 247 -11.74 -16.18 -1.49
C ASP A 247 -12.24 -17.31 -2.42
N ALA A 248 -12.42 -18.51 -1.87
CA ALA A 248 -13.27 -19.51 -2.52
C ALA A 248 -14.64 -18.93 -2.90
N SER A 249 -15.14 -17.93 -2.17
CA SER A 249 -16.30 -17.10 -2.53
C SER A 249 -16.13 -16.35 -3.86
N ASP A 250 -14.99 -15.68 -4.12
CA ASP A 250 -14.78 -14.91 -5.36
C ASP A 250 -14.59 -15.84 -6.56
N MET A 251 -13.87 -16.96 -6.39
CA MET A 251 -13.80 -18.01 -7.41
C MET A 251 -15.19 -18.58 -7.71
N LEU A 252 -16.01 -18.80 -6.68
CA LEU A 252 -17.36 -19.33 -6.85
C LEU A 252 -18.30 -18.31 -7.52
N GLN A 253 -18.15 -17.02 -7.20
CA GLN A 253 -18.88 -15.93 -7.86
C GLN A 253 -18.54 -15.86 -9.36
N TYR A 254 -17.25 -15.92 -9.71
CA TYR A 254 -16.81 -15.98 -11.11
C TYR A 254 -17.38 -17.20 -11.85
N LEU A 255 -17.32 -18.39 -11.25
CA LEU A 255 -17.86 -19.59 -11.88
C LEU A 255 -19.38 -19.45 -12.11
N TYR A 256 -20.13 -18.95 -11.12
CA TYR A 256 -21.56 -18.71 -11.31
C TYR A 256 -21.89 -17.59 -12.31
N SER A 257 -21.07 -16.54 -12.47
CA SER A 257 -21.27 -15.56 -13.54
C SER A 257 -21.07 -16.21 -14.92
N GLN A 258 -20.03 -17.03 -15.11
CA GLN A 258 -19.85 -17.76 -16.36
C GLN A 258 -21.01 -18.73 -16.68
N LYS A 259 -21.63 -19.33 -15.67
CA LYS A 259 -22.81 -20.19 -15.84
C LYS A 259 -24.11 -19.42 -16.08
N ALA A 260 -24.21 -18.17 -15.63
CA ALA A 260 -25.31 -17.28 -15.98
C ALA A 260 -25.23 -16.81 -17.44
N GLU A 261 -24.01 -16.57 -17.95
CA GLU A 261 -23.75 -16.22 -19.36
C GLU A 261 -23.92 -17.43 -20.30
N ASP A 262 -23.41 -18.60 -19.92
CA ASP A 262 -23.55 -19.84 -20.68
C ASP A 262 -23.94 -21.00 -19.76
N SER A 263 -25.21 -21.40 -19.84
CA SER A 263 -25.79 -22.48 -19.03
C SER A 263 -25.14 -23.86 -19.23
N ARG A 264 -24.28 -24.01 -20.26
CA ARG A 264 -23.47 -25.22 -20.46
C ARG A 264 -22.32 -25.35 -19.46
N TRP A 265 -21.98 -24.35 -18.64
CA TRP A 265 -20.97 -24.51 -17.58
C TRP A 265 -21.45 -25.51 -16.51
N PHE A 266 -20.64 -26.54 -16.27
CA PHE A 266 -20.85 -27.50 -15.19
C PHE A 266 -20.13 -27.00 -13.94
N ILE A 267 -20.86 -26.93 -12.82
CA ILE A 267 -20.36 -26.50 -11.53
C ILE A 267 -21.11 -27.31 -10.47
N GLU A 268 -20.35 -28.02 -9.64
CA GLU A 268 -20.80 -28.83 -8.52
C GLU A 268 -20.05 -28.38 -7.27
N THR A 269 -20.80 -28.05 -6.22
CA THR A 269 -20.27 -27.48 -4.97
C THR A 269 -20.75 -28.27 -3.78
N LYS A 270 -19.81 -28.62 -2.89
CA LYS A 270 -20.11 -29.28 -1.63
C LYS A 270 -19.78 -28.34 -0.48
N PHE A 271 -20.72 -28.19 0.45
CA PHE A 271 -20.57 -27.41 1.67
C PHE A 271 -20.68 -28.32 2.90
N ASP A 272 -19.99 -27.97 3.98
CA ASP A 272 -20.03 -28.70 5.25
C ASP A 272 -20.23 -27.77 6.47
N GLY A 273 -20.81 -28.34 7.53
CA GLY A 273 -21.08 -27.69 8.80
C GLY A 273 -22.21 -26.64 8.78
N PRO A 274 -22.60 -26.13 9.97
CA PRO A 274 -23.63 -25.09 10.11
C PRO A 274 -23.20 -23.73 9.51
N GLU A 275 -21.90 -23.53 9.31
CA GLU A 275 -21.29 -22.35 8.71
C GLU A 275 -21.24 -22.40 7.17
N ARG A 276 -21.77 -23.48 6.55
CA ARG A 276 -21.76 -23.71 5.09
C ARG A 276 -20.37 -23.50 4.45
N ARG A 277 -19.31 -24.04 5.05
CA ARG A 277 -17.94 -23.90 4.53
C ARG A 277 -17.77 -24.75 3.28
N LEU A 278 -17.26 -24.17 2.18
CA LEU A 278 -16.98 -24.92 0.95
C LEU A 278 -15.93 -26.01 1.24
N CYS A 279 -16.26 -27.25 0.92
CA CYS A 279 -15.43 -28.44 1.18
C CYS A 279 -15.21 -29.31 -0.06
N GLY A 280 -15.75 -28.89 -1.20
CA GLY A 280 -15.46 -29.47 -2.52
C GLY A 280 -16.03 -28.58 -3.62
N LEU A 281 -15.28 -28.44 -4.70
CA LEU A 281 -15.67 -27.69 -5.89
C LEU A 281 -15.17 -28.48 -7.11
N ILE A 282 -16.07 -28.78 -8.04
CA ILE A 282 -15.75 -29.35 -9.35
C ILE A 282 -16.42 -28.46 -10.38
N TRP A 283 -15.69 -28.02 -11.40
CA TRP A 283 -16.23 -27.23 -12.49
C TRP A 283 -15.61 -27.65 -13.82
N MET A 284 -16.37 -27.47 -14.90
CA MET A 284 -15.90 -27.69 -16.27
C MET A 284 -16.57 -26.67 -17.20
N SER A 285 -15.76 -25.96 -17.98
CA SER A 285 -16.24 -25.11 -19.06
C SER A 285 -16.95 -25.93 -20.16
N PRO A 286 -17.74 -25.29 -21.03
CA PRO A 286 -18.42 -25.96 -22.14
C PRO A 286 -17.43 -26.67 -23.09
N ASP A 287 -16.27 -26.07 -23.33
CA ASP A 287 -15.21 -26.65 -24.17
C ASP A 287 -14.54 -27.85 -23.50
N GLN A 288 -14.33 -27.81 -22.18
CA GLN A 288 -13.83 -28.95 -21.41
C GLN A 288 -14.84 -30.11 -21.41
N GLN A 289 -16.14 -29.83 -21.35
CA GLN A 289 -17.18 -30.86 -21.50
C GLN A 289 -17.23 -31.41 -22.93
N HIS A 290 -17.09 -30.57 -23.95
CA HIS A 290 -17.02 -31.04 -25.33
C HIS A 290 -15.79 -31.94 -25.54
N ALA A 291 -14.62 -31.53 -25.06
CA ALA A 291 -13.41 -32.35 -25.06
C ALA A 291 -13.62 -33.67 -24.30
N TRP A 292 -14.27 -33.64 -23.14
CA TRP A 292 -14.62 -34.83 -22.36
C TRP A 292 -15.45 -35.84 -23.16
N THR A 293 -16.47 -35.40 -23.92
CA THR A 293 -17.26 -36.35 -24.74
C THR A 293 -16.40 -37.15 -25.72
N ARG A 294 -15.25 -36.61 -26.14
CA ARG A 294 -14.34 -37.19 -27.12
C ARG A 294 -13.12 -37.91 -26.52
N TYR A 295 -12.67 -37.51 -25.32
CA TYR A 295 -11.42 -37.96 -24.69
C TYR A 295 -11.59 -38.35 -23.21
N HIS A 296 -12.76 -38.84 -22.81
CA HIS A 296 -13.05 -39.30 -21.43
C HIS A 296 -12.20 -40.50 -20.97
N ASP A 297 -11.43 -41.11 -21.87
CA ASP A 297 -10.41 -42.13 -21.57
C ASP A 297 -9.11 -41.54 -21.01
N VAL A 298 -8.88 -40.22 -21.18
CA VAL A 298 -7.71 -39.50 -20.66
C VAL A 298 -8.15 -38.32 -19.79
N ILE A 299 -8.25 -38.57 -18.48
CA ILE A 299 -8.73 -37.59 -17.50
C ILE A 299 -7.55 -37.08 -16.66
N PHE A 300 -7.33 -35.76 -16.67
CA PHE A 300 -6.47 -35.07 -15.71
C PHE A 300 -7.31 -34.11 -14.88
N PHE A 301 -7.31 -34.31 -13.56
CA PHE A 301 -7.84 -33.35 -12.60
C PHE A 301 -6.67 -32.54 -12.05
N ASP A 302 -6.73 -31.21 -12.17
CA ASP A 302 -5.83 -30.31 -11.45
C ASP A 302 -6.36 -30.15 -10.01
N THR A 303 -5.92 -31.04 -9.12
CA THR A 303 -6.42 -31.09 -7.74
C THR A 303 -5.60 -30.19 -6.83
N THR A 304 -6.10 -28.98 -6.56
CA THR A 304 -5.62 -28.14 -5.47
C THR A 304 -6.03 -28.75 -4.12
N SER A 305 -5.05 -29.14 -3.30
CA SER A 305 -5.23 -29.67 -1.93
C SER A 305 -5.07 -28.60 -0.86
#